data_AF-A0A652JT94-F1
#
_entry.id   AF-A0A652JT94-F1
#
_cell.length_a   1.000
_cell.length_b   1.000
_cell.length_c   1.000
_cell.angle_alpha   90.00
_cell.angle_beta   90.00
_cell.angle_gamma   90.00
#
_symmetry.space_group_name_H-M   'P 1'
#
loop_
_entity.id
_entity.type
_entity.pdbx_description
1 polymer ?
#
loop_
_entity_poly.entity_id
_entity_poly.type
_entity_poly.pdbx_seq_one_letter_code
_entity_poly.pdbx_strand_id
1 'polypeptide(L)'
;MLQPLAGQGPDPFTESSARIAGRASAPARGPEPEGERVREVTGSTPGLYGGTRAEGSCDVERQVAFLTADPDRTGAFAEAAGIPESNVSDWLRGLTPVTLRSDTRVTNHGYRDGRAHAYQSVLQTGTAVLVDQYGSPRVRCACGNPLRTPAAAREGIHQGEPWDDFDPDRVIVVRPTTTVVTSLVIVNAADRSWIERATGSDGAQDRKPAVEPDCDPDACA
;
A
#
# COMPACT_ATOMS: atom_id res chain seq x y z
N MET A 1 -3.58 6.57 -13.76
CA MET A 1 -4.82 7.10 -13.18
C MET A 1 -4.57 7.49 -11.74
N LEU A 2 -4.99 8.68 -11.34
CA LEU A 2 -4.94 9.15 -9.96
C LEU A 2 -6.05 8.44 -9.17
N GLN A 3 -5.70 7.89 -8.00
CA GLN A 3 -6.58 7.08 -7.17
C GLN A 3 -6.65 7.70 -5.77
N PRO A 4 -7.73 8.45 -5.45
CA PRO A 4 -7.86 9.13 -4.17
C PRO A 4 -8.02 8.13 -3.02
N LEU A 5 -7.58 8.49 -1.82
CA LEU A 5 -7.48 7.58 -0.68
C LEU A 5 -8.80 6.87 -0.32
N ALA A 6 -9.92 7.59 -0.43
CA ALA A 6 -11.25 7.10 -0.05
C ALA A 6 -12.05 6.52 -1.23
N GLY A 7 -11.65 6.79 -2.47
CA GLY A 7 -12.39 6.33 -3.65
C GLY A 7 -12.00 4.92 -4.04
N GLN A 8 -12.97 4.05 -4.34
CA GLN A 8 -12.66 2.67 -4.78
C GLN A 8 -11.97 2.63 -6.15
N GLY A 9 -12.18 3.65 -6.99
CA GLY A 9 -11.70 3.65 -8.36
C GLY A 9 -12.54 2.76 -9.28
N PRO A 10 -12.08 2.51 -10.51
CA PRO A 10 -12.80 1.67 -11.45
C PRO A 10 -12.70 0.19 -11.07
N ASP A 11 -13.78 -0.54 -11.36
CA ASP A 11 -13.82 -2.00 -11.37
C ASP A 11 -13.26 -2.65 -10.07
N PRO A 12 -13.84 -2.37 -8.89
CA PRO A 12 -13.34 -2.92 -7.63
C PRO A 12 -13.49 -4.44 -7.58
N PHE A 13 -12.47 -5.13 -7.08
CA PHE A 13 -12.56 -6.56 -6.76
C PHE A 13 -13.56 -6.83 -5.62
N THR A 14 -13.58 -5.95 -4.62
CA THR A 14 -14.42 -6.09 -3.42
C THR A 14 -14.91 -4.75 -2.92
N GLU A 15 -15.88 -4.77 -1.99
CA GLU A 15 -16.11 -3.60 -1.14
C GLU A 15 -14.85 -3.26 -0.31
N SER A 16 -14.82 -2.04 0.24
CA SER A 16 -13.72 -1.58 1.08
C SER A 16 -13.56 -2.43 2.35
N SER A 17 -12.32 -2.86 2.57
CA SER A 17 -11.80 -3.40 3.83
C SER A 17 -10.93 -2.39 4.58
N ALA A 18 -10.74 -1.18 4.05
CA ALA A 18 -9.96 -0.15 4.73
C ALA A 18 -10.65 0.27 6.05
N ARG A 19 -9.91 0.27 7.14
CA ARG A 19 -10.32 0.89 8.40
C ARG A 19 -10.07 2.39 8.30
N ILE A 20 -10.90 3.21 8.94
CA ILE A 20 -10.70 4.67 8.96
C ILE A 20 -9.42 4.96 9.75
N ALA A 21 -8.30 5.06 9.07
CA ALA A 21 -7.07 5.57 9.66
C ALA A 21 -7.26 7.07 9.90
N GLY A 22 -6.88 7.56 11.09
CA GLY A 22 -6.64 8.99 11.28
C GLY A 22 -5.69 9.49 10.19
N ARG A 23 -5.87 10.75 9.75
CA ARG A 23 -5.15 11.34 8.62
C ARG A 23 -3.64 11.08 8.76
N ALA A 24 -3.08 10.22 7.91
CA ALA A 24 -1.66 9.90 7.95
C ALA A 24 -0.86 11.19 7.68
N SER A 25 0.11 11.48 8.53
CA SER A 25 0.98 12.65 8.34
C SER A 25 2.01 12.34 7.25
N ALA A 26 1.90 13.05 6.13
CA ALA A 26 2.94 13.08 5.11
C ALA A 26 4.18 13.80 5.66
N PRO A 27 5.40 13.37 5.30
CA PRO A 27 6.59 14.07 5.75
C PRO A 27 6.63 15.54 5.27
N ALA A 28 7.27 16.39 6.06
CA ALA A 28 7.37 17.83 5.80
C ALA A 28 8.12 18.14 4.49
N ARG A 29 7.74 19.22 3.81
CA ARG A 29 8.40 19.70 2.57
C ARG A 29 9.85 20.10 2.86
N GLY A 30 10.81 19.34 2.32
CA GLY A 30 12.22 19.74 2.21
C GLY A 30 12.57 20.20 0.80
N PRO A 31 13.71 20.91 0.59
CA PRO A 31 14.20 21.24 -0.74
C PRO A 31 14.68 19.98 -1.47
N GLU A 32 14.12 19.71 -2.65
CA GLU A 32 14.47 18.56 -3.50
C GLU A 32 15.49 18.96 -4.59
N PRO A 33 16.37 18.04 -5.03
CA PRO A 33 17.21 18.28 -6.19
C PRO A 33 16.39 18.21 -7.48
N GLU A 34 16.58 19.17 -8.38
CA GLU A 34 15.96 19.21 -9.70
C GLU A 34 16.25 17.92 -10.50
N GLY A 35 15.20 17.19 -10.88
CA GLY A 35 15.31 16.06 -11.80
C GLY A 35 14.05 15.21 -11.90
N GLU A 36 13.61 15.01 -13.14
CA GLU A 36 12.42 14.25 -13.60
C GLU A 36 12.51 12.72 -13.39
N ARG A 37 13.06 12.30 -12.24
CA ARG A 37 13.27 10.89 -11.87
C ARG A 37 12.32 10.53 -10.73
N VAL A 38 11.32 9.73 -11.06
CA VAL A 38 10.48 9.02 -10.09
C VAL A 38 11.37 8.46 -8.97
N ARG A 39 11.14 8.92 -7.73
CA ARG A 39 11.98 8.57 -6.59
C ARG A 39 11.69 7.14 -6.19
N GLU A 40 12.66 6.25 -6.39
CA GLU A 40 12.54 4.85 -6.00
C GLU A 40 13.04 4.65 -4.56
N VAL A 41 12.16 4.15 -3.68
CA VAL A 41 12.42 3.95 -2.25
C VAL A 41 12.33 2.46 -1.92
N THR A 42 13.24 1.94 -1.10
CA THR A 42 13.23 0.53 -0.69
C THR A 42 12.05 0.26 0.25
N GLY A 43 11.35 -0.87 0.07
CA GLY A 43 10.16 -1.23 0.85
C GLY A 43 10.38 -1.38 2.35
N SER A 44 11.63 -1.56 2.80
CA SER A 44 12.00 -1.62 4.21
C SER A 44 12.50 -0.30 4.79
N THR A 45 12.45 0.81 4.04
CA THR A 45 12.87 2.13 4.53
C THR A 45 12.02 2.51 5.75
N PRO A 46 12.63 2.78 6.91
CA PRO A 46 11.88 3.22 8.09
C PRO A 46 11.07 4.48 7.79
N GLY A 47 9.80 4.46 8.20
CA GLY A 47 8.87 5.55 7.97
C GLY A 47 8.30 5.63 6.55
N LEU A 48 8.65 4.73 5.63
CA LEU A 48 7.97 4.67 4.32
C LEU A 48 6.44 4.52 4.48
N TYR A 49 6.04 3.79 5.53
CA TYR A 49 4.65 3.52 5.85
C TYR A 49 4.26 4.13 7.19
N GLY A 50 2.96 4.32 7.36
CA GLY A 50 2.33 4.70 8.62
C GLY A 50 1.25 3.71 9.05
N GLY A 51 0.71 3.92 10.25
CA GLY A 51 -0.41 3.12 10.77
C GLY A 51 -0.84 3.59 12.15
N THR A 52 -1.78 2.85 12.75
CA THR A 52 -2.23 3.06 14.12
C THR A 52 -1.69 1.92 14.98
N ARG A 53 -1.10 2.22 16.14
CA ARG A 53 -0.60 1.18 17.05
C ARG A 53 -1.73 0.20 17.43
N ALA A 54 -1.42 -1.09 17.41
CA ALA A 54 -2.35 -2.17 17.75
C ALA A 54 -3.55 -2.33 16.80
N GLU A 55 -3.53 -1.67 15.63
CA GLU A 55 -4.62 -1.74 14.67
C GLU A 55 -4.11 -1.74 13.21
N GLY A 56 -4.67 -2.65 12.41
CA GLY A 56 -4.42 -2.74 10.98
C GLY A 56 -5.20 -1.67 10.23
N SER A 57 -4.57 -1.04 9.25
CA SER A 57 -5.27 -0.12 8.32
C SER A 57 -6.30 -0.83 7.43
N CYS A 58 -6.27 -2.16 7.37
CA CYS A 58 -7.15 -2.99 6.57
C CYS A 58 -7.68 -4.15 7.40
N ASP A 59 -8.93 -4.52 7.17
CA ASP A 59 -9.55 -5.73 7.70
C ASP A 59 -9.26 -6.92 6.78
N VAL A 60 -8.21 -7.68 7.12
CA VAL A 60 -7.72 -8.79 6.29
C VAL A 60 -8.75 -9.90 6.15
N GLU A 61 -9.43 -10.28 7.24
CA GLU A 61 -10.42 -11.36 7.19
C GLU A 61 -11.67 -10.96 6.39
N ARG A 62 -12.11 -9.70 6.47
CA ARG A 62 -13.15 -9.19 5.58
C ARG A 62 -12.74 -9.26 4.11
N GLN A 63 -11.48 -8.91 3.80
CA GLN A 63 -10.94 -9.00 2.45
C GLN A 63 -10.90 -10.45 1.94
N VAL A 64 -10.46 -11.40 2.79
CA VAL A 64 -10.48 -12.84 2.49
C VAL A 64 -11.91 -13.26 2.18
N ALA A 65 -12.86 -12.96 3.05
CA ALA A 65 -14.27 -13.34 2.88
C ALA A 65 -14.85 -12.83 1.55
N PHE A 66 -14.56 -11.59 1.18
CA PHE A 66 -15.05 -11.02 -0.09
C PHE A 66 -14.44 -11.66 -1.34
N LEU A 67 -13.14 -11.97 -1.31
CA LEU A 67 -12.46 -12.58 -2.44
C LEU A 67 -12.88 -14.04 -2.63
N THR A 68 -13.00 -14.79 -1.53
CA THR A 68 -13.32 -16.23 -1.58
C THR A 68 -14.81 -16.54 -1.72
N ALA A 69 -15.69 -15.53 -1.68
CA ALA A 69 -17.13 -15.71 -1.86
C ALA A 69 -17.50 -16.14 -3.29
N ASP A 70 -16.62 -15.87 -4.27
CA ASP A 70 -16.82 -16.15 -5.68
C ASP A 70 -15.55 -16.79 -6.28
N PRO A 71 -15.62 -18.03 -6.79
CA PRO A 71 -14.48 -18.70 -7.40
C PRO A 71 -13.89 -17.97 -8.62
N ASP A 72 -14.71 -17.36 -9.48
CA ASP A 72 -14.22 -16.65 -10.67
C ASP A 72 -13.41 -15.41 -10.25
N ARG A 73 -13.91 -14.70 -9.24
CA ARG A 73 -13.18 -13.57 -8.63
C ARG A 73 -11.89 -14.03 -7.96
N THR A 74 -11.91 -15.17 -7.26
CA THR A 74 -10.73 -15.75 -6.60
C THR A 74 -9.66 -16.06 -7.64
N GLY A 75 -10.03 -16.73 -8.74
CA GLY A 75 -9.12 -17.06 -9.84
C GLY A 75 -8.53 -15.81 -10.51
N ALA A 76 -9.36 -14.82 -10.84
CA ALA A 76 -8.89 -13.57 -11.44
C ALA A 76 -7.96 -12.80 -10.50
N PHE A 77 -8.25 -12.79 -9.19
CA PHE A 77 -7.38 -12.17 -8.20
C PHE A 77 -6.03 -12.89 -8.11
N ALA A 78 -6.04 -14.22 -8.06
CA ALA A 78 -4.85 -15.04 -7.96
C ALA A 78 -3.91 -14.84 -9.17
N GLU A 79 -4.48 -14.85 -10.38
CA GLU A 79 -3.75 -14.55 -11.62
C GLU A 79 -3.11 -13.15 -11.55
N ALA A 80 -3.89 -12.14 -11.18
CA ALA A 80 -3.43 -10.77 -11.08
C ALA A 80 -2.42 -10.55 -9.95
N ALA A 81 -2.51 -11.26 -8.83
CA ALA A 81 -1.54 -11.21 -7.74
C ALA A 81 -0.27 -12.04 -8.04
N GLY A 82 -0.35 -13.00 -8.97
CA GLY A 82 0.74 -13.90 -9.34
C GLY A 82 0.96 -15.00 -8.32
N ILE A 83 -0.12 -15.53 -7.75
CA ILE A 83 -0.11 -16.56 -6.70
C ILE A 83 -1.01 -17.73 -7.10
N PRO A 84 -0.83 -18.93 -6.50
CA PRO A 84 -1.79 -20.02 -6.67
C PRO A 84 -3.16 -19.65 -6.10
N GLU A 85 -4.23 -20.01 -6.80
CA GLU A 85 -5.62 -19.75 -6.37
C GLU A 85 -5.92 -20.37 -4.99
N SER A 86 -5.42 -21.58 -4.75
CA SER A 86 -5.55 -22.27 -3.46
C SER A 86 -4.92 -21.50 -2.28
N ASN A 87 -4.03 -20.54 -2.55
CA ASN A 87 -3.27 -19.83 -1.54
C ASN A 87 -3.82 -18.42 -1.25
N VAL A 88 -4.88 -17.96 -1.93
CA VAL A 88 -5.37 -16.57 -1.79
C VAL A 88 -5.58 -16.18 -0.32
N SER A 89 -6.28 -17.01 0.44
CA SER A 89 -6.59 -16.73 1.86
C SER A 89 -5.33 -16.61 2.72
N ASP A 90 -4.43 -17.59 2.63
CA ASP A 90 -3.22 -17.62 3.45
C ASP A 90 -2.22 -16.55 3.03
N TRP A 91 -2.17 -16.25 1.73
CA TRP A 91 -1.35 -15.17 1.19
C TRP A 91 -1.82 -13.82 1.74
N LEU A 92 -3.14 -13.54 1.74
CA LEU A 92 -3.69 -12.30 2.31
C LEU A 92 -3.37 -12.17 3.80
N ARG A 93 -3.47 -13.25 4.57
CA ARG A 93 -3.12 -13.29 6.01
C ARG A 93 -1.65 -13.08 6.29
N GLY A 94 -0.78 -13.39 5.32
CA GLY A 94 0.65 -13.09 5.41
C GLY A 94 1.01 -11.63 5.10
N LEU A 95 0.06 -10.82 4.62
CA LEU A 95 0.31 -9.42 4.31
C LEU A 95 0.13 -8.52 5.53
N THR A 96 0.86 -7.41 5.52
CA THR A 96 0.91 -6.45 6.62
C THR A 96 0.06 -5.23 6.27
N PRO A 97 -1.02 -4.92 7.01
CA PRO A 97 -1.81 -3.73 6.80
C PRO A 97 -1.07 -2.47 7.26
N VAL A 98 -0.83 -1.55 6.33
CA VAL A 98 -0.20 -0.24 6.58
C VAL A 98 -0.88 0.87 5.75
N THR A 99 -0.45 2.11 5.95
CA THR A 99 -0.91 3.29 5.21
C THR A 99 0.27 3.91 4.46
N LEU A 100 0.06 4.33 3.22
CA LEU A 100 1.07 5.05 2.44
C LEU A 100 1.32 6.45 3.01
N ARG A 101 2.58 6.86 3.12
CA ARG A 101 2.98 8.22 3.54
C ARG A 101 3.41 9.14 2.40
N SER A 102 3.44 8.60 1.18
CA SER A 102 3.73 9.32 -0.05
C SER A 102 2.85 8.82 -1.19
N ASP A 103 2.63 9.68 -2.18
CA ASP A 103 1.89 9.30 -3.38
C ASP A 103 2.69 8.22 -4.11
N THR A 104 2.08 7.05 -4.31
CA THR A 104 2.81 5.85 -4.72
C THR A 104 2.32 5.32 -6.04
N ARG A 105 3.23 5.12 -7.00
CA ARG A 105 2.91 4.54 -8.29
C ARG A 105 2.91 3.02 -8.23
N VAL A 106 1.87 2.40 -8.80
CA VAL A 106 1.67 0.95 -8.85
C VAL A 106 1.02 0.53 -10.17
N THR A 107 1.18 -0.75 -10.53
CA THR A 107 0.25 -1.41 -11.45
C THR A 107 -0.92 -1.93 -10.62
N ASN A 108 -2.12 -1.40 -10.88
CA ASN A 108 -3.36 -1.80 -10.21
C ASN A 108 -4.18 -2.67 -11.17
N HIS A 109 -4.98 -3.59 -10.65
CA HIS A 109 -5.80 -4.49 -11.44
C HIS A 109 -7.27 -4.37 -11.03
N GLY A 110 -8.12 -3.92 -11.95
CA GLY A 110 -9.57 -3.89 -11.75
C GLY A 110 -10.22 -5.21 -12.18
N TYR A 111 -11.36 -5.57 -11.59
CA TYR A 111 -12.11 -6.76 -11.93
C TYR A 111 -13.31 -6.41 -12.83
N ARG A 112 -13.25 -6.83 -14.09
CA ARG A 112 -14.33 -6.62 -15.07
C ARG A 112 -14.46 -7.83 -15.98
N ASP A 113 -15.69 -8.24 -16.25
CA ASP A 113 -16.03 -9.34 -17.16
C ASP A 113 -15.32 -10.67 -16.78
N GLY A 114 -15.24 -10.97 -15.48
CA GLY A 114 -14.62 -12.20 -14.96
C GLY A 114 -13.09 -12.19 -14.99
N ARG A 115 -12.44 -11.06 -15.29
CA ARG A 115 -10.99 -10.97 -15.48
C ARG A 115 -10.40 -9.76 -14.78
N ALA A 116 -9.11 -9.87 -14.48
CA ALA A 116 -8.31 -8.77 -13.98
C ALA A 116 -7.72 -7.95 -15.14
N HIS A 117 -7.86 -6.63 -15.06
CA HIS A 117 -7.34 -5.70 -16.07
C HIS A 117 -6.30 -4.77 -15.45
N ALA A 118 -5.04 -4.90 -15.89
CA ALA A 118 -3.95 -4.08 -15.40
C ALA A 118 -4.03 -2.65 -15.94
N TYR A 119 -3.79 -1.68 -15.06
CA TYR A 119 -3.62 -0.27 -15.42
C TYR A 119 -2.61 0.42 -14.50
N GLN A 120 -1.94 1.44 -15.02
CA GLN A 120 -0.99 2.22 -14.21
C GLN A 120 -1.74 3.23 -13.35
N SER A 121 -1.40 3.31 -12.07
CA SER A 121 -2.05 4.22 -11.13
C SER A 121 -1.07 4.88 -10.15
N VAL A 122 -1.47 6.03 -9.63
CA VAL A 122 -0.84 6.69 -8.48
C VAL A 122 -1.86 6.66 -7.35
N LEU A 123 -1.51 6.00 -6.25
CA LEU A 123 -2.31 5.95 -5.03
C LEU A 123 -1.98 7.16 -4.17
N GLN A 124 -3.00 7.88 -3.74
CA GLN A 124 -2.84 9.04 -2.86
C GLN A 124 -2.24 8.61 -1.51
N THR A 125 -1.39 9.48 -0.96
CA THR A 125 -0.95 9.44 0.44
C THR A 125 -2.14 9.25 1.38
N GLY A 126 -2.00 8.40 2.39
CA GLY A 126 -3.10 8.01 3.28
C GLY A 126 -3.90 6.79 2.79
N THR A 127 -3.63 6.26 1.59
CA THR A 127 -4.28 5.02 1.14
C THR A 127 -3.84 3.83 1.99
N ALA A 128 -4.82 3.08 2.50
CA ALA A 128 -4.61 1.81 3.20
C ALA A 128 -4.28 0.69 2.20
N VAL A 129 -3.19 -0.03 2.47
CA VAL A 129 -2.68 -1.12 1.63
C VAL A 129 -2.24 -2.31 2.47
N LEU A 130 -2.29 -3.50 1.87
CA LEU A 130 -1.62 -4.69 2.38
C LEU A 130 -0.25 -4.83 1.72
N VAL A 131 0.80 -4.98 2.52
CA VAL A 131 2.21 -5.03 2.08
C VAL A 131 2.81 -6.42 2.34
N ASP A 132 3.56 -6.95 1.38
CA ASP A 132 4.23 -8.25 1.56
C ASP A 132 5.51 -8.16 2.40
N GLN A 133 6.11 -9.31 2.67
CA GLN A 133 7.35 -9.44 3.43
C GLN A 133 8.60 -8.85 2.75
N TYR A 134 8.47 -8.33 1.53
CA TYR A 134 9.54 -7.60 0.85
C TYR A 134 9.27 -6.08 0.86
N GLY A 135 8.26 -5.66 1.62
CA GLY A 135 7.87 -4.26 1.74
C GLY A 135 7.15 -3.72 0.51
N SER A 136 6.60 -4.56 -0.38
CA SER A 136 5.87 -4.08 -1.57
C SER A 136 4.36 -4.00 -1.34
N PRO A 137 3.67 -2.93 -1.75
CA PRO A 137 2.20 -2.87 -1.74
C PRO A 137 1.59 -3.92 -2.68
N ARG A 138 0.70 -4.76 -2.15
CA ARG A 138 0.11 -5.91 -2.87
C ARG A 138 -1.40 -5.88 -2.99
N VAL A 139 -2.11 -5.18 -2.11
CA VAL A 139 -3.57 -5.00 -2.20
C VAL A 139 -3.93 -3.59 -1.78
N ARG A 140 -4.84 -2.95 -2.52
CA ARG A 140 -5.46 -1.70 -2.08
C ARG A 140 -6.76 -1.99 -1.35
N CYS A 141 -6.82 -1.62 -0.08
CA CYS A 141 -7.93 -2.04 0.80
C CYS A 141 -9.25 -1.35 0.50
N ALA A 142 -9.23 -0.19 -0.16
CA ALA A 142 -10.45 0.51 -0.56
C ALA A 142 -11.29 -0.26 -1.60
N CYS A 143 -10.67 -1.12 -2.41
CA CYS A 143 -11.34 -1.83 -3.51
C CYS A 143 -10.96 -3.32 -3.63
N GLY A 144 -10.08 -3.83 -2.78
CA GLY A 144 -9.58 -5.20 -2.84
C GLY A 144 -8.69 -5.52 -4.03
N ASN A 145 -8.30 -4.52 -4.82
CA ASN A 145 -7.57 -4.75 -6.06
C ASN A 145 -6.15 -5.23 -5.77
N PRO A 146 -5.66 -6.27 -6.48
CA PRO A 146 -4.27 -6.69 -6.40
C PRO A 146 -3.36 -5.65 -7.08
N LEU A 147 -2.22 -5.40 -6.44
CA LEU A 147 -1.21 -4.43 -6.85
C LEU A 147 0.08 -5.16 -7.23
N ARG A 148 0.78 -4.61 -8.21
CA ARG A 148 2.14 -5.01 -8.60
C ARG A 148 3.05 -3.79 -8.73
N THR A 149 4.34 -4.05 -8.78
CA THR A 149 5.36 -3.07 -9.19
C THR A 149 4.90 -2.39 -10.49
N PRO A 150 5.04 -1.05 -10.59
CA PRO A 150 4.63 -0.33 -11.79
C PRO A 150 5.46 -0.75 -13.00
N ALA A 151 4.80 -0.74 -14.16
CA ALA A 151 5.49 -0.95 -15.43
C ALA A 151 6.36 0.28 -15.76
N ALA A 152 7.40 0.12 -16.59
CA ALA A 152 8.24 1.24 -17.01
C ALA A 152 7.42 2.33 -17.77
N ALA A 153 6.40 1.92 -18.51
CA ALA A 153 5.55 2.80 -19.32
C ALA A 153 4.80 3.83 -18.46
N ARG A 154 5.00 5.12 -18.74
CA ARG A 154 4.40 6.27 -18.02
C ARG A 154 3.02 6.68 -18.56
N GLU A 155 2.47 5.97 -19.54
CA GLU A 155 1.21 6.35 -20.17
C GLU A 155 0.03 6.34 -19.17
N GLY A 156 -0.80 7.39 -19.21
CA GLY A 156 -2.05 7.46 -18.46
C GLY A 156 -1.94 7.59 -16.93
N ILE A 157 -0.75 7.78 -16.36
CA ILE A 157 -0.54 7.81 -14.90
C ILE A 157 -1.24 8.97 -14.19
N HIS A 158 -1.39 10.13 -14.84
CA HIS A 158 -2.02 11.34 -14.28
C HIS A 158 -3.46 11.59 -14.78
N GLN A 159 -4.14 10.56 -15.30
CA GLN A 159 -5.56 10.69 -15.66
C GLN A 159 -6.45 10.68 -14.42
N GLY A 160 -7.47 11.54 -14.37
CA GLY A 160 -8.37 11.72 -13.23
C GLY A 160 -8.14 13.04 -12.52
N GLU A 161 -8.99 13.35 -11.54
CA GLU A 161 -8.90 14.59 -10.77
C GLU A 161 -7.73 14.53 -9.76
N PRO A 162 -6.77 15.45 -9.81
CA PRO A 162 -5.73 15.54 -8.78
C PRO A 162 -6.31 16.06 -7.46
N TRP A 163 -5.73 15.64 -6.34
CA TRP A 163 -5.98 16.27 -5.04
C TRP A 163 -5.17 17.55 -4.88
N ASP A 164 -5.58 18.44 -3.95
CA ASP A 164 -5.00 19.77 -3.76
C ASP A 164 -3.46 19.78 -3.64
N ASP A 165 -2.89 18.79 -2.95
CA ASP A 165 -1.45 18.66 -2.71
C ASP A 165 -0.76 17.65 -3.66
N PHE A 166 -1.41 17.25 -4.76
CA PHE A 166 -0.81 16.32 -5.71
C PHE A 166 0.38 16.96 -6.43
N ASP A 167 1.52 16.29 -6.36
CA ASP A 167 2.75 16.72 -7.02
C ASP A 167 3.37 15.52 -7.76
N PRO A 168 3.41 15.53 -9.11
CA PRO A 168 3.93 14.41 -9.89
C PRO A 168 5.42 14.14 -9.64
N ASP A 169 6.21 15.14 -9.24
CA ASP A 169 7.64 14.97 -8.99
C ASP A 169 7.91 14.28 -7.64
N ARG A 170 6.92 14.28 -6.74
CA ARG A 170 6.97 13.63 -5.42
C ARG A 170 6.41 12.22 -5.41
N VAL A 171 5.94 11.72 -6.57
CA VAL A 171 5.46 10.34 -6.70
C VAL A 171 6.61 9.37 -6.58
N ILE A 172 6.49 8.42 -5.65
CA ILE A 172 7.49 7.38 -5.42
C ILE A 172 7.13 6.05 -6.08
N VAL A 173 8.15 5.22 -6.24
CA VAL A 173 7.99 3.79 -6.52
C VAL A 173 8.66 3.00 -5.41
N VAL A 174 7.92 2.05 -4.84
CA VAL A 174 8.47 1.14 -3.85
C VAL A 174 9.21 -0.01 -4.55
N ARG A 175 10.50 -0.15 -4.24
CA ARG A 175 11.32 -1.29 -4.65
C ARG A 175 11.28 -2.39 -3.59
N PRO A 176 10.96 -3.65 -3.95
CA PRO A 176 11.04 -4.75 -3.01
C PRO A 176 12.45 -4.93 -2.47
N THR A 177 12.57 -5.38 -1.23
CA THR A 177 13.84 -5.90 -0.71
C THR A 177 14.20 -7.23 -1.37
N THR A 178 15.49 -7.58 -1.34
CA THR A 178 15.98 -8.90 -1.81
C THR A 178 15.85 -9.98 -0.74
N THR A 179 15.64 -9.61 0.52
CA THR A 179 15.48 -10.50 1.66
C THR A 179 14.17 -10.24 2.37
N VAL A 180 13.63 -11.27 3.00
CA VAL A 180 12.44 -11.18 3.85
C VAL A 180 12.70 -10.19 4.99
N VAL A 181 11.76 -9.27 5.18
CA VAL A 181 11.71 -8.32 6.28
C VAL A 181 10.74 -8.87 7.33
N THR A 182 11.22 -9.08 8.55
CA THR A 182 10.41 -9.65 9.63
C THR A 182 9.54 -8.62 10.34
N SER A 183 9.88 -7.34 10.24
CA SER A 183 9.09 -6.23 10.77
C SER A 183 9.32 -4.94 9.98
N LEU A 184 8.27 -4.14 9.85
CA LEU A 184 8.32 -2.79 9.28
C LEU A 184 8.38 -1.75 10.40
N VAL A 185 9.28 -0.79 10.28
CA VAL A 185 9.32 0.38 11.17
C VAL A 185 8.46 1.47 10.53
N ILE A 186 7.27 1.70 11.08
CA ILE A 186 6.24 2.59 10.56
C ILE A 186 6.00 3.78 11.51
N VAL A 187 5.44 4.87 10.98
CA VAL A 187 5.07 6.05 11.79
C VAL A 187 3.64 5.93 12.32
N ASN A 188 3.46 6.16 13.62
CA ASN A 188 2.13 6.24 14.23
C ASN A 188 1.38 7.49 13.75
N ALA A 189 0.21 7.31 13.14
CA ALA A 189 -0.59 8.41 12.63
C ALA A 189 -1.15 9.32 13.74
N ALA A 190 -1.30 8.81 14.97
CA ALA A 190 -1.92 9.56 16.07
C ALA A 190 -0.94 10.49 16.81
N ASP A 191 0.26 9.99 17.11
CA ASP A 191 1.23 10.68 17.98
C ASP A 191 2.63 10.83 17.35
N ARG A 192 2.79 10.39 16.09
CA ARG A 192 4.03 10.48 15.32
C ARG A 192 5.21 9.71 15.92
N SER A 193 4.97 8.79 16.85
CA SER A 193 6.01 7.89 17.36
C SER A 193 6.32 6.74 16.39
N TRP A 194 7.45 6.08 16.61
CA TRP A 194 7.80 4.87 15.87
C TRP A 194 7.03 3.63 16.36
N ILE A 195 6.60 2.81 15.40
CA ILE A 195 6.02 1.49 15.63
C ILE A 195 6.87 0.47 14.86
N GLU A 196 7.29 -0.60 15.52
CA GLU A 196 7.76 -1.81 14.87
C GLU A 196 6.58 -2.77 14.74
N ARG A 197 6.11 -2.98 13.50
CA ARG A 197 5.01 -3.90 13.18
C ARG A 197 5.58 -5.18 12.59
N ALA A 198 5.33 -6.32 13.23
CA ALA A 198 5.69 -7.62 12.69
C ALA A 198 4.99 -7.86 11.34
N THR A 199 5.73 -8.34 10.36
CA THR A 199 5.17 -8.62 9.04
C THR A 199 4.11 -9.73 9.13
N GLY A 200 2.95 -9.53 8.51
CA GLY A 200 1.80 -10.42 8.58
C GLY A 200 0.95 -10.25 9.85
N SER A 201 1.34 -9.37 10.78
CA SER A 201 0.49 -8.99 11.90
C SER A 201 -0.47 -7.88 11.49
N ASP A 202 -1.70 -7.94 12.01
CA ASP A 202 -2.69 -6.87 11.94
C ASP A 202 -2.45 -5.74 12.96
N GLY A 203 -1.27 -5.69 13.57
CA GLY A 203 -0.88 -4.70 14.58
C GLY A 203 -0.93 -5.23 16.01
N ALA A 204 -1.58 -6.36 16.30
CA ALA A 204 -1.65 -6.92 17.66
C ALA A 204 -0.27 -7.20 18.29
N GLN A 205 0.77 -7.33 17.46
CA GLN A 205 2.15 -7.58 17.89
C GLN A 205 3.03 -6.32 17.83
N ASP A 206 2.45 -5.14 17.61
CA ASP A 206 3.17 -3.87 17.52
C ASP A 206 4.01 -3.60 18.76
N ARG A 207 5.24 -3.14 18.55
CA ARG A 207 6.19 -2.77 19.61
C ARG A 207 6.81 -1.42 19.31
N LYS A 208 7.56 -0.91 20.29
CA LYS A 208 8.54 0.14 20.04
C LYS A 208 9.78 -0.50 19.39
N PRO A 209 10.36 0.07 18.32
CA PRO A 209 11.60 -0.44 17.76
C PRO A 209 12.71 -0.51 18.81
N ALA A 210 13.49 -1.59 18.79
CA ALA A 210 14.63 -1.73 19.71
C ALA A 210 15.71 -0.68 19.45
N VAL A 211 15.88 -0.30 18.18
CA VAL A 211 16.72 0.82 17.73
C VAL A 211 15.83 1.75 16.94
N GLU A 212 15.67 2.98 17.42
CA GLU A 212 14.93 4.00 16.69
C GLU A 212 15.74 4.48 15.49
N PRO A 213 15.09 4.74 14.34
CA PRO A 213 15.74 5.42 13.22
C PRO A 213 16.35 6.76 13.65
N ASP A 214 17.54 7.07 13.11
CA ASP A 214 18.25 8.33 13.36
C ASP A 214 17.67 9.47 12.49
N CYS A 215 16.36 9.68 12.61
CA CYS A 215 15.61 10.73 11.92
C CYS A 215 14.28 11.02 12.63
N ASP A 216 13.78 12.23 12.44
CA ASP A 216 12.43 12.59 12.88
C ASP A 216 11.38 11.81 12.06
N PRO A 217 10.41 11.13 12.70
CA PRO A 217 9.27 10.49 12.02
C PRO A 217 8.57 11.37 10.98
N ASP A 218 8.50 12.69 11.19
CA ASP A 218 7.90 13.67 10.27
C ASP A 218 8.82 14.06 9.11
N ALA A 219 10.12 13.74 9.17
CA ALA A 219 11.10 14.06 8.13
C ALA A 219 11.58 12.82 7.36
N CYS A 220 11.35 11.63 7.91
CA CYS A 220 11.84 10.39 7.32
C CYS A 220 10.90 9.83 6.26
N ALA A 221 11.53 9.29 5.20
CA ALA A 221 10.98 8.80 3.91
C ALA A 221 10.91 9.86 2.79
#